data_AF-A0A1A9WPG8-F1
#
_entry.id   AF-A0A1A9WPG8-F1
#
_cell.length_a   1.000
_cell.length_b   1.000
_cell.length_c   1.000
_cell.angle_alpha   90.00
_cell.angle_beta   90.00
_cell.angle_gamma   90.00
#
_symmetry.space_group_name_H-M   'P 1'
#
loop_
_entity.id
_entity.type
_entity.pdbx_description
1 polymer ?
#
loop_
_entity_poly.entity_id
_entity_poly.type
_entity_poly.pdbx_seq_one_letter_code
_entity_poly.pdbx_strand_id
1 'polypeptide(L)'
;MFNFCRLSVKKLNLGVTCNFECNKKWFSFSPNLHFTAGDEKQEDNSILVEKDECITLIGINRPKKRNAINAQTAEKLSVALSNFEADNTSPIAVLYGEGGSFCSGYDIQDLQMQADKGSLDYLMRHEGSVGPTRRHISKPVICAVNGYCVAAGLELALMCDLRVMEDSAILGFINRRFGVPLSDGGTVRLGAMIGYARALDLLHTGRRVEAKEALNIGLVNRIVATGTALGQAVNLAFSIAKFPQASLLQDRNNLYANAYGRRSFRDAVQNEIMNTSKEVLKELKEGVERFKKSETKGAKTDGWHIKEKPLPDWEKEEIAQENKVKTKK
;
A
#
# COMPACT_ATOMS: atom_id res chain seq x y z
N MET A 1 -26.41 -4.67 -20.98
CA MET A 1 -27.10 -3.57 -21.69
C MET A 1 -26.48 -2.25 -21.27
N PHE A 2 -25.31 -1.94 -21.84
CA PHE A 2 -24.64 -0.66 -21.64
C PHE A 2 -25.14 0.31 -22.70
N ASN A 3 -25.87 1.35 -22.28
CA ASN A 3 -26.28 2.43 -23.18
C ASN A 3 -25.12 3.42 -23.32
N PHE A 4 -24.39 3.29 -24.43
CA PHE A 4 -23.50 4.32 -24.94
C PHE A 4 -24.32 5.56 -25.31
N CYS A 5 -24.09 6.69 -24.66
CA CYS A 5 -24.66 7.96 -25.08
C CYS A 5 -23.72 8.60 -26.13
N ARG A 6 -24.25 8.72 -27.33
CA ARG A 6 -23.58 9.18 -28.55
C ARG A 6 -23.44 10.72 -28.50
N LEU A 7 -22.21 11.24 -28.45
CA LEU A 7 -21.97 12.67 -28.68
C LEU A 7 -22.24 12.99 -30.17
N SER A 8 -23.27 13.79 -30.43
CA SER A 8 -23.49 14.41 -31.74
C SER A 8 -23.31 15.91 -31.59
N VAL A 9 -22.18 16.42 -32.06
CA VAL A 9 -21.89 17.86 -32.11
C VAL A 9 -22.61 18.44 -33.32
N LYS A 10 -23.73 19.14 -33.09
CA LYS A 10 -24.24 20.12 -34.05
C LYS A 10 -23.88 21.52 -33.55
N LYS A 11 -23.03 22.22 -34.31
CA LYS A 11 -22.81 23.67 -34.18
C LYS A 11 -24.15 24.37 -34.37
N LEU A 12 -24.58 25.13 -33.36
CA LEU A 12 -25.42 26.32 -33.52
C LEU A 12 -25.22 27.23 -32.30
N ASN A 13 -25.03 28.50 -32.60
CA ASN A 13 -24.73 29.59 -31.68
C ASN A 13 -25.89 29.87 -30.70
N LEU A 14 -25.51 30.47 -29.56
CA LEU A 14 -26.33 31.18 -28.56
C LEU A 14 -27.03 30.33 -27.47
N GLY A 15 -26.69 30.65 -26.21
CA GLY A 15 -27.63 30.67 -25.09
C GLY A 15 -27.95 29.33 -24.42
N VAL A 16 -27.32 29.08 -23.27
CA VAL A 16 -27.63 28.00 -22.34
C VAL A 16 -29.02 28.20 -21.72
N THR A 17 -29.87 27.17 -21.74
CA THR A 17 -30.69 26.66 -20.61
C THR A 17 -31.54 25.49 -21.10
N CYS A 18 -31.47 24.34 -20.43
CA CYS A 18 -32.50 23.29 -20.50
C CYS A 18 -32.74 22.76 -19.09
N ASN A 19 -33.91 23.07 -18.55
CA ASN A 19 -34.46 22.49 -17.32
C ASN A 19 -35.18 21.19 -17.64
N PHE A 20 -35.08 20.20 -16.75
CA PHE A 20 -35.99 19.07 -16.65
C PHE A 20 -36.49 18.97 -15.21
N GLU A 21 -37.82 19.06 -15.03
CA GLU A 21 -38.52 18.87 -13.76
C GLU A 21 -38.93 17.41 -13.58
N CYS A 22 -38.88 16.89 -12.34
CA CYS A 22 -40.07 16.54 -11.55
C CYS A 22 -39.70 15.72 -10.29
N ASN A 23 -39.76 16.33 -9.10
CA ASN A 23 -40.72 15.93 -8.06
C ASN A 23 -40.72 16.88 -6.85
N LYS A 24 -41.89 17.49 -6.65
CA LYS A 24 -42.43 18.26 -5.52
C LYS A 24 -41.68 18.21 -4.17
N LYS A 25 -41.13 19.36 -3.77
CA LYS A 25 -41.33 19.96 -2.43
C LYS A 25 -41.17 21.48 -2.57
N TRP A 26 -42.23 22.20 -2.22
CA TRP A 26 -42.27 23.66 -2.18
C TRP A 26 -41.33 24.18 -1.10
N PHE A 27 -40.42 25.09 -1.44
CA PHE A 27 -39.85 26.05 -0.50
C PHE A 27 -39.78 27.42 -1.18
N SER A 28 -40.48 28.38 -0.58
CA SER A 28 -40.49 29.79 -0.96
C SER A 28 -39.13 30.42 -0.70
N PHE A 29 -38.59 31.15 -1.68
CA PHE A 29 -37.39 31.96 -1.53
C PHE A 29 -37.71 33.27 -0.82
N SER A 30 -37.06 33.52 0.32
CA SER A 30 -36.90 34.86 0.89
C SER A 30 -35.41 35.23 0.86
N PRO A 31 -35.02 36.39 0.30
CA PRO A 31 -33.64 36.82 0.31
C PRO A 31 -33.39 37.59 1.61
N ASN A 32 -32.81 36.92 2.61
CA ASN A 32 -32.01 37.48 3.71
C ASN A 32 -31.85 36.40 4.77
N LEU A 33 -30.83 35.55 4.62
CA LEU A 33 -30.31 34.77 5.74
C LEU A 33 -28.79 34.87 5.71
N HIS A 34 -28.23 35.49 6.74
CA HIS A 34 -26.81 35.43 7.05
C HIS A 34 -26.39 33.96 7.13
N PHE A 35 -25.44 33.56 6.29
CA PHE A 35 -24.79 32.26 6.36
C PHE A 35 -23.86 32.27 7.58
N THR A 36 -24.36 31.86 8.73
CA THR A 36 -23.47 31.35 9.79
C THR A 36 -22.92 30.03 9.28
N ALA A 37 -21.61 29.99 9.02
CA ALA A 37 -20.88 28.76 8.75
C ALA A 37 -21.09 27.80 9.92
N GLY A 38 -22.05 26.88 9.76
CA GLY A 38 -22.10 25.69 10.60
C GLY A 38 -20.93 24.82 10.19
N ASP A 39 -20.06 24.50 11.15
CA ASP A 39 -19.10 23.42 11.05
C ASP A 39 -19.87 22.10 10.86
N GLU A 40 -20.20 21.78 9.61
CA GLU A 40 -20.48 20.42 9.22
C GLU A 40 -19.21 19.62 9.48
N LYS A 41 -19.24 18.76 10.50
CA LYS A 41 -18.19 17.75 10.75
C LYS A 41 -18.08 16.88 9.50
N GLN A 42 -17.20 17.30 8.60
CA GLN A 42 -16.79 16.51 7.45
C GLN A 42 -16.22 15.19 7.99
N GLU A 43 -16.81 14.08 7.58
CA GLU A 43 -16.36 12.75 7.94
C GLU A 43 -14.86 12.66 7.56
N ASP A 44 -13.99 12.57 8.58
CA ASP A 44 -12.55 12.60 8.38
C ASP A 44 -12.11 11.30 7.69
N ASN A 45 -12.15 11.29 6.37
CA ASN A 45 -11.80 10.14 5.53
C ASN A 45 -10.29 10.08 5.28
N SER A 46 -9.50 10.17 6.37
CA SER A 46 -8.04 10.25 6.33
C SER A 46 -7.35 8.92 6.00
N ILE A 47 -8.08 7.80 6.08
CA ILE A 47 -7.65 6.46 5.65
C ILE A 47 -8.74 5.85 4.78
N LEU A 48 -8.38 5.45 3.57
CA LEU A 48 -9.22 4.71 2.64
C LEU A 48 -8.92 3.22 2.77
N VAL A 49 -9.96 2.39 2.83
CA VAL A 49 -9.82 0.93 2.78
C VAL A 49 -10.71 0.41 1.68
N GLU A 50 -10.09 -0.22 0.69
CA GLU A 50 -10.77 -0.86 -0.41
C GLU A 50 -10.32 -2.31 -0.53
N LYS A 51 -11.12 -3.11 -1.21
CA LYS A 51 -10.80 -4.52 -1.46
C LYS A 51 -10.92 -4.80 -2.94
N ASP A 52 -9.81 -5.24 -3.52
CA ASP A 52 -9.72 -5.67 -4.91
C ASP A 52 -9.50 -7.19 -4.91
N GLU A 53 -10.59 -7.94 -5.12
CA GLU A 53 -10.63 -9.40 -4.97
C GLU A 53 -10.09 -9.86 -3.59
N CYS A 54 -8.89 -10.46 -3.58
CA CYS A 54 -8.21 -10.94 -2.38
C CYS A 54 -7.12 -9.99 -1.86
N ILE A 55 -6.99 -8.78 -2.42
CA ILE A 55 -6.01 -7.79 -2.00
C ILE A 55 -6.72 -6.66 -1.25
N THR A 56 -6.21 -6.31 -0.06
CA THR A 56 -6.68 -5.13 0.67
C THR A 56 -5.84 -3.92 0.29
N LEU A 57 -6.47 -2.84 -0.14
CA LEU A 57 -5.84 -1.56 -0.42
C LEU A 57 -6.06 -0.64 0.78
N ILE A 58 -4.97 -0.09 1.33
CA ILE A 58 -5.00 0.84 2.46
C ILE A 58 -4.34 2.14 2.01
N GLY A 59 -5.12 3.20 1.86
CA GLY A 59 -4.68 4.50 1.35
C GLY A 59 -4.62 5.56 2.44
N ILE A 60 -3.53 6.30 2.55
CA ILE A 60 -3.46 7.51 3.39
C ILE A 60 -4.02 8.68 2.56
N ASN A 61 -5.06 9.34 3.06
CA ASN A 61 -5.83 10.35 2.32
C ASN A 61 -5.86 11.70 3.04
N ARG A 62 -4.67 12.32 3.16
CA ARG A 62 -4.49 13.71 3.59
C ARG A 62 -3.61 14.47 2.58
N PRO A 63 -3.97 14.51 1.28
CA PRO A 63 -3.08 15.01 0.23
C PRO A 63 -2.68 16.48 0.41
N LYS A 64 -3.58 17.31 0.96
CA LYS A 64 -3.32 18.73 1.29
C LYS A 64 -2.16 18.91 2.30
N LYS A 65 -1.85 17.87 3.07
CA LYS A 65 -0.74 17.82 4.04
C LYS A 65 0.34 16.81 3.62
N ARG A 66 0.39 16.43 2.33
CA ARG A 66 1.29 15.39 1.80
C ARG A 66 1.24 14.09 2.61
N ASN A 67 0.04 13.73 3.04
CA ASN A 67 -0.22 12.53 3.83
C ASN A 67 0.55 12.48 5.15
N ALA A 68 0.88 13.63 5.74
CA ALA A 68 1.37 13.68 7.11
C ALA A 68 0.37 13.01 8.06
N ILE A 69 0.86 12.27 9.06
CA ILE A 69 0.04 11.49 9.98
C ILE A 69 -0.04 12.21 11.33
N ASN A 70 -1.26 12.50 11.78
CA ASN A 70 -1.55 12.98 13.13
C ASN A 70 -2.04 11.83 14.03
N ALA A 71 -2.38 12.13 15.28
CA ALA A 71 -2.95 11.15 16.22
C ALA A 71 -4.12 10.32 15.65
N GLN A 72 -5.12 11.00 15.11
CA GLN A 72 -6.36 10.37 14.64
C GLN A 72 -6.12 9.48 13.42
N THR A 73 -5.28 9.94 12.48
CA THR A 73 -4.92 9.16 11.29
C THR A 73 -4.09 7.93 11.66
N ALA A 74 -3.19 8.04 12.64
CA ALA A 74 -2.42 6.90 13.13
C ALA A 74 -3.34 5.81 13.71
N GLU A 75 -4.34 6.20 14.51
CA GLU A 75 -5.32 5.27 15.07
C GLU A 75 -6.17 4.60 13.99
N LYS A 76 -6.65 5.36 13.00
CA LYS A 76 -7.41 4.81 11.86
C LYS A 76 -6.58 3.84 11.02
N LEU A 77 -5.31 4.16 10.79
CA LEU A 77 -4.40 3.28 10.05
C LEU A 77 -4.14 1.98 10.81
N SER A 78 -3.95 2.07 12.13
CA SER A 78 -3.86 0.93 13.03
C SER A 78 -5.10 0.03 13.00
N VAL A 79 -6.31 0.62 13.01
CA VAL A 79 -7.58 -0.12 12.89
C VAL A 79 -7.70 -0.79 11.52
N ALA A 80 -7.38 -0.08 10.43
CA ALA A 80 -7.41 -0.63 9.08
C ALA A 80 -6.50 -1.86 8.94
N LEU A 81 -5.28 -1.80 9.49
CA LEU A 81 -4.36 -2.94 9.48
C LEU A 81 -4.82 -4.07 10.40
N SER A 82 -5.42 -3.79 11.57
CA SER A 82 -6.03 -4.84 12.40
C SER A 82 -7.16 -5.59 11.67
N ASN A 83 -8.02 -4.85 10.96
CA ASN A 83 -9.10 -5.44 10.17
C ASN A 83 -8.54 -6.30 9.03
N PHE A 84 -7.48 -5.83 8.36
CA PHE A 84 -6.77 -6.63 7.38
C PHE A 84 -6.19 -7.91 7.98
N GLU A 85 -5.54 -7.86 9.15
CA GLU A 85 -4.98 -9.05 9.79
C GLU A 85 -6.06 -10.07 10.18
N ALA A 86 -7.25 -9.61 10.60
CA ALA A 86 -8.38 -10.47 10.91
C ALA A 86 -9.06 -11.07 9.67
N ASP A 87 -8.90 -10.49 8.48
CA ASP A 87 -9.56 -10.95 7.24
C ASP A 87 -8.82 -12.14 6.59
N ASN A 88 -9.30 -13.36 6.81
CA ASN A 88 -8.74 -14.58 6.22
C ASN A 88 -8.90 -14.67 4.68
N THR A 89 -9.73 -13.82 4.07
CA THR A 89 -9.93 -13.79 2.62
C THR A 89 -8.96 -12.83 1.90
N SER A 90 -8.18 -12.06 2.67
CA SER A 90 -7.15 -11.16 2.15
C SER A 90 -5.77 -11.55 2.67
N PRO A 91 -4.97 -12.30 1.89
CA PRO A 91 -3.64 -12.70 2.31
C PRO A 91 -2.62 -11.55 2.27
N ILE A 92 -2.85 -10.48 1.48
CA ILE A 92 -1.83 -9.44 1.22
C ILE A 92 -2.49 -8.06 1.16
N ALA A 93 -1.81 -7.05 1.71
CA ALA A 93 -2.24 -5.66 1.61
C ALA A 93 -1.28 -4.81 0.77
N VAL A 94 -1.81 -3.75 0.15
CA VAL A 94 -1.05 -2.68 -0.48
C VAL A 94 -1.29 -1.38 0.30
N LEU A 95 -0.23 -0.80 0.84
CA LEU A 95 -0.23 0.50 1.53
C LEU A 95 0.24 1.59 0.56
N TYR A 96 -0.55 2.65 0.40
CA TYR A 96 -0.25 3.73 -0.54
C TYR A 96 -0.70 5.11 -0.01
N GLY A 97 -0.30 6.18 -0.69
CA GLY A 97 -0.71 7.54 -0.37
C GLY A 97 -1.44 8.22 -1.52
N GLU A 98 -2.58 8.84 -1.22
CA GLU A 98 -3.38 9.60 -2.17
C GLU A 98 -2.77 10.97 -2.50
N GLY A 99 -3.01 11.45 -3.72
CA GLY A 99 -2.66 12.81 -4.16
C GLY A 99 -1.16 13.13 -4.26
N GLY A 100 -0.35 12.15 -4.72
CA GLY A 100 1.00 12.41 -5.23
C GLY A 100 2.11 12.45 -4.19
N SER A 101 1.89 11.95 -2.98
CA SER A 101 2.95 11.66 -2.01
C SER A 101 2.53 10.50 -1.15
N PHE A 102 3.45 9.59 -0.84
CA PHE A 102 3.15 8.49 0.05
C PHE A 102 2.86 8.99 1.47
N CYS A 103 3.85 9.61 2.12
CA CYS A 103 3.73 10.16 3.46
C CYS A 103 4.94 11.04 3.79
N SER A 104 4.69 12.28 4.23
CA SER A 104 5.75 13.20 4.66
C SER A 104 6.18 13.06 6.13
N GLY A 105 5.66 12.07 6.86
CA GLY A 105 5.95 11.82 8.26
C GLY A 105 4.87 12.33 9.21
N TYR A 106 5.26 12.69 10.43
CA TYR A 106 4.32 13.14 11.45
C TYR A 106 3.84 14.58 11.18
N ASP A 107 2.59 14.88 11.53
CA ASP A 107 2.00 16.21 11.35
C ASP A 107 2.71 17.24 12.24
N ILE A 108 3.34 18.24 11.62
CA ILE A 108 4.15 19.26 12.31
C ILE A 108 3.30 20.09 13.28
N GLN A 109 2.01 20.34 12.97
CA GLN A 109 1.14 21.10 13.86
C GLN A 109 0.87 20.31 15.15
N ASP A 110 0.64 19.00 15.01
CA ASP A 110 0.44 18.10 16.14
C ASP A 110 1.73 17.97 16.96
N LEU A 111 2.89 17.88 16.30
CA LEU A 111 4.20 17.85 16.96
C LEU A 111 4.49 19.12 17.75
N GLN A 112 4.21 20.30 17.17
CA GLN A 112 4.41 21.58 17.85
C GLN A 112 3.53 21.67 19.11
N MET A 113 2.25 21.30 19.02
CA MET A 113 1.35 21.28 20.16
C MET A 113 1.84 20.36 21.30
N GLN A 114 2.49 19.24 20.99
CA GLN A 114 3.09 18.35 21.99
C GLN A 114 4.34 18.97 22.61
N ALA A 115 5.21 19.56 21.78
CA ALA A 115 6.44 20.22 22.23
C ALA A 115 6.16 21.42 23.15
N ASP A 116 5.18 22.26 22.82
CA ASP A 116 4.77 23.40 23.63
C ASP A 116 4.23 22.98 25.01
N LYS A 117 3.64 21.78 25.10
CA LYS A 117 3.20 21.16 26.35
C LYS A 117 4.32 20.46 27.12
N GLY A 118 5.54 20.40 26.55
CA GLY A 118 6.63 19.59 27.09
C GLY A 118 6.33 18.09 27.11
N SER A 119 5.41 17.62 26.26
CA SER A 119 4.96 16.23 26.22
C SER A 119 5.65 15.43 25.11
N LEU A 120 5.96 14.17 25.42
CA LEU A 120 6.42 13.16 24.48
C LEU A 120 5.39 12.02 24.32
N ASP A 121 4.13 12.25 24.68
CA ASP A 121 3.08 11.21 24.69
C ASP A 121 2.92 10.55 23.32
N TYR A 122 3.13 11.30 22.24
CA TYR A 122 3.09 10.76 20.89
C TYR A 122 4.13 9.66 20.63
N LEU A 123 5.28 9.69 21.32
CA LEU A 123 6.32 8.65 21.29
C LEU A 123 5.92 7.41 22.09
N MET A 124 5.05 7.57 23.09
CA MET A 124 4.61 6.49 23.99
C MET A 124 3.43 5.68 23.46
N ARG A 125 2.90 6.04 22.28
CA ARG A 125 1.85 5.26 21.61
C ARG A 125 2.31 3.83 21.38
N HIS A 126 1.50 2.87 21.84
CA HIS A 126 1.83 1.44 21.79
C HIS A 126 2.26 0.98 20.38
N GLU A 127 1.56 1.46 19.34
CA GLU A 127 1.81 1.02 17.96
C GLU A 127 2.76 1.92 17.16
N GLY A 128 3.36 2.92 17.81
CA GLY A 128 4.24 3.91 17.19
C GLY A 128 3.55 5.24 16.92
N SER A 129 4.36 6.25 16.60
CA SER A 129 3.89 7.63 16.47
C SER A 129 2.98 7.81 15.27
N VAL A 130 3.33 7.19 14.13
CA VAL A 130 2.53 7.21 12.91
C VAL A 130 1.61 5.99 12.75
N GLY A 131 1.69 4.99 13.64
CA GLY A 131 0.86 3.79 13.66
C GLY A 131 0.90 2.93 12.36
N PRO A 132 0.79 1.60 12.41
CA PRO A 132 1.17 0.66 13.47
C PRO A 132 2.63 0.21 13.33
N THR A 133 3.55 1.13 13.08
CA THR A 133 4.98 0.86 12.84
C THR A 133 5.71 -0.02 13.86
N ARG A 134 5.18 -0.20 15.08
CA ARG A 134 5.77 -1.08 16.10
C ARG A 134 5.16 -2.48 16.15
N ARG A 135 4.10 -2.74 15.37
CA ARG A 135 3.44 -4.04 15.27
C ARG A 135 4.23 -4.99 14.38
N HIS A 136 4.31 -6.25 14.77
CA HIS A 136 4.73 -7.33 13.86
C HIS A 136 3.52 -7.78 13.04
N ILE A 137 3.42 -7.30 11.81
CA ILE A 137 2.32 -7.67 10.91
C ILE A 137 2.55 -9.10 10.43
N SER A 138 1.54 -9.96 10.60
CA SER A 138 1.61 -11.40 10.30
C SER A 138 1.51 -11.72 8.80
N LYS A 139 0.91 -10.84 8.00
CA LYS A 139 0.69 -10.98 6.56
C LYS A 139 1.58 -10.03 5.74
N PRO A 140 1.88 -10.32 4.46
CA PRO A 140 2.72 -9.47 3.64
C PRO A 140 2.04 -8.12 3.34
N VAL A 141 2.82 -7.04 3.41
CA VAL A 141 2.38 -5.70 3.03
C VAL A 141 3.33 -5.10 1.99
N ILE A 142 2.78 -4.63 0.88
CA ILE A 142 3.53 -3.96 -0.19
C ILE A 142 3.27 -2.47 -0.11
N CYS A 143 4.31 -1.66 -0.06
CA CYS A 143 4.23 -0.21 -0.10
C CYS A 143 4.35 0.30 -1.55
N ALA A 144 3.35 1.06 -2.00
CA ALA A 144 3.41 1.81 -3.25
C ALA A 144 3.87 3.25 -2.94
N VAL A 145 5.09 3.58 -3.37
CA VAL A 145 5.74 4.86 -3.04
C VAL A 145 5.66 5.82 -4.22
N ASN A 146 4.82 6.84 -4.09
CA ASN A 146 4.72 8.01 -4.95
C ASN A 146 5.26 9.26 -4.25
N GLY A 147 5.79 10.21 -5.01
CA GLY A 147 6.25 11.51 -4.50
C GLY A 147 7.13 11.42 -3.25
N TYR A 148 6.72 12.06 -2.14
CA TYR A 148 7.51 12.06 -0.89
C TYR A 148 7.18 10.87 0.02
N CYS A 149 8.21 10.12 0.40
CA CYS A 149 8.19 9.13 1.48
C CYS A 149 9.36 9.41 2.42
N VAL A 150 9.13 10.27 3.42
CA VAL A 150 10.20 10.88 4.21
C VAL A 150 9.90 10.86 5.70
N ALA A 151 10.94 11.00 6.51
CA ALA A 151 10.86 11.00 7.98
C ALA A 151 10.10 9.76 8.50
N ALA A 152 9.13 9.92 9.40
CA ALA A 152 8.32 8.81 9.90
C ALA A 152 7.51 8.10 8.79
N GLY A 153 7.26 8.76 7.65
CA GLY A 153 6.66 8.12 6.48
C GLY A 153 7.58 7.08 5.85
N LEU A 154 8.90 7.30 5.91
CA LEU A 154 9.88 6.27 5.54
C LEU A 154 9.89 5.13 6.57
N GLU A 155 9.76 5.40 7.87
CA GLU A 155 9.65 4.33 8.87
C GLU A 155 8.42 3.43 8.63
N LEU A 156 7.31 4.03 8.20
CA LEU A 156 6.11 3.30 7.78
C LEU A 156 6.34 2.46 6.51
N ALA A 157 7.05 2.98 5.51
CA ALA A 157 7.41 2.19 4.32
C ALA A 157 8.42 1.07 4.62
N LEU A 158 9.32 1.26 5.61
CA LEU A 158 10.26 0.24 6.06
C LEU A 158 9.59 -0.88 6.86
N MET A 159 8.42 -0.63 7.47
CA MET A 159 7.61 -1.68 8.10
C MET A 159 7.08 -2.68 7.05
N CYS A 160 6.80 -2.21 5.83
CA CYS A 160 6.30 -3.04 4.73
C CYS A 160 7.39 -4.00 4.22
N ASP A 161 6.99 -5.16 3.72
CA ASP A 161 7.89 -6.19 3.20
C ASP A 161 8.58 -5.73 1.90
N LEU A 162 7.79 -5.18 0.98
CA LEU A 162 8.24 -4.79 -0.35
C LEU A 162 7.86 -3.34 -0.64
N ARG A 163 8.71 -2.65 -1.40
CA ARG A 163 8.48 -1.28 -1.86
C ARG A 163 8.56 -1.21 -3.39
N VAL A 164 7.50 -0.70 -4.00
CA VAL A 164 7.42 -0.36 -5.42
C VAL A 164 7.38 1.17 -5.51
N MET A 165 8.43 1.76 -6.07
CA MET A 165 8.65 3.21 -6.03
C MET A 165 8.59 3.83 -7.41
N GLU A 166 7.98 5.00 -7.52
CA GLU A 166 8.05 5.82 -8.73
C GLU A 166 9.45 6.39 -8.95
N ASP A 167 9.86 6.51 -10.21
CA ASP A 167 11.15 7.09 -10.60
C ASP A 167 11.38 8.52 -10.10
N SER A 168 10.32 9.32 -9.98
CA SER A 168 10.36 10.69 -9.47
C SER A 168 10.24 10.81 -7.94
N ALA A 169 9.96 9.71 -7.24
CA ALA A 169 9.76 9.74 -5.80
C ALA A 169 11.08 9.99 -5.04
N ILE A 170 10.96 10.48 -3.80
CA ILE A 170 12.08 10.84 -2.94
C ILE A 170 11.93 10.17 -1.58
N LEU A 171 12.98 9.48 -1.15
CA LEU A 171 13.11 8.94 0.20
C LEU A 171 14.08 9.78 1.06
N GLY A 172 13.94 9.69 2.38
CA GLY A 172 14.99 10.13 3.30
C GLY A 172 14.52 10.57 4.68
N PHE A 173 15.44 10.57 5.64
CA PHE A 173 15.22 11.06 7.01
C PHE A 173 15.51 12.56 7.11
N ILE A 174 14.76 13.36 6.35
CA ILE A 174 14.95 14.82 6.29
C ILE A 174 14.64 15.53 7.62
N ASN A 175 13.96 14.83 8.54
CA ASN A 175 13.71 15.26 9.92
C ASN A 175 14.99 15.55 10.71
N ARG A 176 16.15 15.06 10.25
CA ARG A 176 17.47 15.38 10.82
C ARG A 176 17.73 16.90 10.91
N ARG A 177 17.18 17.69 9.97
CA ARG A 177 17.31 19.17 9.94
C ARG A 177 16.51 19.86 11.04
N PHE A 178 15.51 19.18 11.61
CA PHE A 178 14.57 19.74 12.59
C PHE A 178 14.77 19.18 14.00
N GLY A 179 15.80 18.35 14.22
CA GLY A 179 16.10 17.80 15.54
C GLY A 179 15.12 16.71 16.02
N VAL A 180 14.26 16.20 15.15
CA VAL A 180 13.29 15.16 15.50
C VAL A 180 13.92 13.78 15.32
N PRO A 181 14.05 12.96 16.38
CA PRO A 181 14.64 11.62 16.30
C PRO A 181 13.70 10.62 15.59
N LEU A 182 14.23 9.47 15.21
CA LEU A 182 13.45 8.32 14.75
C LEU A 182 12.91 7.53 15.95
N SER A 183 11.66 7.10 15.87
CA SER A 183 10.98 6.44 17.00
C SER A 183 10.08 5.27 16.60
N ASP A 184 10.04 4.93 15.30
CA ASP A 184 9.10 3.98 14.71
C ASP A 184 9.81 2.83 13.98
N GLY A 185 11.02 2.52 14.47
CA GLY A 185 11.82 1.37 14.02
C GLY A 185 12.74 1.67 12.84
N GLY A 186 12.89 2.93 12.42
CA GLY A 186 13.78 3.32 11.33
C GLY A 186 15.24 2.92 11.59
N THR A 187 15.76 3.15 12.80
CA THR A 187 17.12 2.72 13.18
C THR A 187 17.28 1.20 13.29
N VAL A 188 16.18 0.47 13.49
CA VAL A 188 16.15 -0.99 13.60
C VAL A 188 16.15 -1.63 12.20
N ARG A 189 15.26 -1.17 11.32
CA ARG A 189 15.03 -1.79 10.00
C ARG A 189 16.03 -1.32 8.95
N LEU A 190 16.43 -0.06 8.96
CA LEU A 190 17.29 0.51 7.91
C LEU A 190 18.64 -0.21 7.82
N GLY A 191 19.31 -0.41 8.96
CA GLY A 191 20.60 -1.08 9.01
C GLY A 191 20.53 -2.53 8.52
N ALA A 192 19.45 -3.24 8.83
CA ALA A 192 19.21 -4.60 8.35
C ALA A 192 18.97 -4.68 6.84
N MET A 193 18.40 -3.62 6.23
CA MET A 193 18.11 -3.58 4.80
C MET A 193 19.29 -3.14 3.93
N ILE A 194 19.96 -2.05 4.29
CA ILE A 194 20.97 -1.41 3.42
C ILE A 194 22.40 -1.48 3.98
N GLY A 195 22.58 -2.13 5.12
CA GLY A 195 23.85 -2.22 5.83
C GLY A 195 24.17 -0.98 6.67
N TYR A 196 25.03 -1.18 7.66
CA TYR A 196 25.31 -0.19 8.71
C TYR A 196 25.87 1.14 8.18
N ALA A 197 26.86 1.10 7.28
CA ALA A 197 27.52 2.31 6.78
C ALA A 197 26.58 3.20 5.96
N ARG A 198 25.75 2.61 5.09
CA ARG A 198 24.76 3.35 4.29
C ARG A 198 23.65 3.91 5.18
N ALA A 199 23.22 3.13 6.18
CA ALA A 199 22.26 3.61 7.17
C ALA A 199 22.79 4.84 7.91
N LEU A 200 24.05 4.81 8.38
CA LEU A 200 24.67 5.98 9.04
C LEU A 200 24.77 7.19 8.12
N ASP A 201 25.13 7.01 6.85
CA ASP A 201 25.15 8.12 5.89
C ASP A 201 23.78 8.81 5.80
N LEU A 202 22.69 8.05 5.61
CA LEU A 202 21.35 8.62 5.53
C LEU A 202 20.90 9.28 6.84
N LEU A 203 21.23 8.69 7.99
CA LEU A 203 20.85 9.20 9.30
C LEU A 203 21.64 10.44 9.72
N HIS A 204 22.94 10.50 9.38
CA HIS A 204 23.81 11.64 9.71
C HIS A 204 23.53 12.82 8.80
N THR A 205 23.42 12.60 7.49
CA THR A 205 23.28 13.68 6.51
C THR A 205 21.83 14.16 6.37
N GLY A 206 20.85 13.28 6.61
CA GLY A 206 19.45 13.56 6.31
C GLY A 206 19.21 13.89 4.83
N ARG A 207 20.09 13.41 3.93
CA ARG A 207 19.99 13.67 2.49
C ARG A 207 18.81 12.93 1.87
N ARG A 208 18.45 13.37 0.67
CA ARG A 208 17.46 12.71 -0.18
C ARG A 208 18.09 11.50 -0.87
N VAL A 209 17.28 10.48 -1.10
CA VAL A 209 17.63 9.30 -1.90
C VAL A 209 16.63 9.20 -3.03
N GLU A 210 17.14 9.24 -4.26
CA GLU A 210 16.37 9.11 -5.49
C GLU A 210 16.17 7.63 -5.86
N ALA A 211 15.18 7.34 -6.70
CA ALA A 211 14.74 5.98 -7.00
C ALA A 211 15.88 5.03 -7.43
N LYS A 212 16.78 5.48 -8.33
CA LYS A 212 17.90 4.67 -8.83
C LYS A 212 18.85 4.26 -7.72
N GLU A 213 19.20 5.20 -6.84
CA GLU A 213 20.02 4.90 -5.69
C GLU A 213 19.29 3.98 -4.71
N ALA A 214 18.01 4.27 -4.42
CA ALA A 214 17.19 3.48 -3.51
C ALA A 214 17.12 1.99 -3.92
N LEU A 215 17.00 1.73 -5.23
CA LEU A 215 17.08 0.36 -5.78
C LEU A 215 18.48 -0.24 -5.60
N ASN A 216 19.53 0.48 -5.99
CA ASN A 216 20.91 -0.01 -5.94
C ASN A 216 21.38 -0.38 -4.53
N ILE A 217 20.91 0.34 -3.50
CA ILE A 217 21.30 0.06 -2.12
C ILE A 217 20.40 -0.96 -1.43
N GLY A 218 19.32 -1.43 -2.08
CA GLY A 218 18.35 -2.37 -1.52
C GLY A 218 17.27 -1.73 -0.64
N LEU A 219 17.14 -0.40 -0.67
CA LEU A 219 16.09 0.32 0.07
C LEU A 219 14.71 0.13 -0.58
N VAL A 220 14.65 -0.12 -1.88
CA VAL A 220 13.44 -0.35 -2.67
C VAL A 220 13.63 -1.58 -3.55
N ASN A 221 12.53 -2.30 -3.82
CA ASN A 221 12.58 -3.56 -4.58
C ASN A 221 12.33 -3.36 -6.08
N ARG A 222 11.52 -2.37 -6.46
CA ARG A 222 11.17 -2.08 -7.87
C ARG A 222 11.03 -0.58 -8.10
N ILE A 223 11.52 -0.11 -9.26
CA ILE A 223 11.25 1.24 -9.78
C ILE A 223 10.24 1.12 -10.90
N VAL A 224 9.27 2.04 -10.94
CA VAL A 224 8.25 2.11 -11.98
C VAL A 224 8.07 3.55 -12.45
N ALA A 225 7.36 3.74 -13.56
CA ALA A 225 7.05 5.08 -14.06
C ALA A 225 6.19 5.86 -13.05
N THR A 226 6.40 7.17 -12.96
CA THR A 226 5.56 8.09 -12.18
C THR A 226 4.07 7.89 -12.49
N GLY A 227 3.24 7.85 -11.45
CA GLY A 227 1.80 7.60 -11.51
C GLY A 227 1.39 6.12 -11.52
N THR A 228 2.35 5.18 -11.57
CA THR A 228 2.03 3.75 -11.74
C THR A 228 2.34 2.87 -10.53
N ALA A 229 2.89 3.43 -9.43
CA ALA A 229 3.30 2.63 -8.27
C ALA A 229 2.17 1.80 -7.65
N LEU A 230 0.97 2.36 -7.48
CA LEU A 230 -0.16 1.63 -6.90
C LEU A 230 -0.54 0.42 -7.77
N GLY A 231 -0.79 0.63 -9.07
CA GLY A 231 -1.17 -0.45 -9.97
C GLY A 231 -0.09 -1.55 -10.06
N GLN A 232 1.19 -1.18 -10.06
CA GLN A 232 2.29 -2.14 -10.08
C GLN A 232 2.47 -2.88 -8.75
N ALA A 233 2.20 -2.23 -7.62
CA ALA A 233 2.16 -2.88 -6.31
C ALA A 233 1.00 -3.88 -6.20
N VAL A 234 -0.18 -3.53 -6.73
CA VAL A 234 -1.35 -4.43 -6.79
C VAL A 234 -1.06 -5.65 -7.68
N ASN A 235 -0.47 -5.45 -8.86
CA ASN A 235 -0.05 -6.55 -9.73
C ASN A 235 0.96 -7.49 -9.03
N LEU A 236 1.88 -6.93 -8.24
CA LEU A 236 2.80 -7.70 -7.44
C LEU A 236 2.08 -8.48 -6.32
N ALA A 237 1.13 -7.83 -5.63
CA ALA A 237 0.31 -8.47 -4.60
C ALA A 237 -0.46 -9.68 -5.17
N PHE A 238 -1.15 -9.51 -6.29
CA PHE A 238 -1.82 -10.61 -6.99
C PHE A 238 -0.88 -11.74 -7.41
N SER A 239 0.36 -11.42 -7.77
CA SER A 239 1.36 -12.43 -8.11
C SER A 239 1.76 -13.26 -6.89
N ILE A 240 1.93 -12.61 -5.73
CA ILE A 240 2.32 -13.27 -4.48
C ILE A 240 1.14 -14.06 -3.88
N ALA A 241 -0.08 -13.55 -3.98
CA ALA A 241 -1.30 -14.20 -3.48
C ALA A 241 -1.59 -15.57 -4.15
N LYS A 242 -0.97 -15.84 -5.30
CA LYS A 242 -1.09 -17.12 -6.02
C LYS A 242 -0.27 -18.25 -5.41
N PHE A 243 0.70 -17.94 -4.55
CA PHE A 243 1.58 -18.94 -3.92
C PHE A 243 0.96 -19.56 -2.66
N PRO A 244 1.42 -20.74 -2.24
CA PRO A 244 1.06 -21.31 -0.94
C PRO A 244 1.44 -20.35 0.19
N GLN A 245 0.45 -19.89 0.95
CA GLN A 245 0.63 -18.79 1.90
C GLN A 245 1.27 -19.28 3.20
N ALA A 246 0.96 -20.49 3.68
CA ALA A 246 1.50 -20.97 4.94
C ALA A 246 3.04 -21.08 4.87
N SER A 247 3.57 -21.67 3.79
CA SER A 247 5.02 -21.75 3.57
C SER A 247 5.66 -20.37 3.42
N LEU A 248 5.04 -19.47 2.63
CA LEU A 248 5.56 -18.12 2.44
C LEU A 248 5.64 -17.34 3.76
N LEU A 249 4.60 -17.44 4.58
CA LEU A 249 4.53 -16.77 5.88
C LEU A 249 5.54 -17.35 6.87
N GLN A 250 5.80 -18.67 6.83
CA GLN A 250 6.84 -19.29 7.65
C GLN A 250 8.23 -18.72 7.31
N ASP A 251 8.60 -18.71 6.02
CA ASP A 251 9.91 -18.20 5.57
C ASP A 251 10.07 -16.71 5.91
N ARG A 252 9.03 -15.92 5.65
CA ARG A 252 8.96 -14.51 6.04
C ARG A 252 9.21 -14.33 7.53
N ASN A 253 8.48 -15.03 8.39
CA ASN A 253 8.60 -14.89 9.83
C ASN A 253 9.99 -15.33 10.34
N ASN A 254 10.59 -16.36 9.74
CA ASN A 254 11.97 -16.76 10.05
C ASN A 254 12.97 -15.66 9.69
N LEU A 255 12.81 -15.00 8.54
CA LEU A 255 13.66 -13.87 8.16
C LEU A 255 13.55 -12.70 9.16
N TYR A 256 12.34 -12.33 9.59
CA TYR A 256 12.14 -11.33 10.63
C TYR A 256 12.80 -11.72 11.96
N ALA A 257 12.59 -12.97 12.40
CA ALA A 257 13.17 -13.47 13.64
C ALA A 257 14.70 -13.48 13.60
N ASN A 258 15.31 -13.80 12.45
CA ASN A 258 16.76 -13.83 12.27
C ASN A 258 17.36 -12.41 12.17
N ALA A 259 16.64 -11.47 11.54
CA ALA A 259 17.11 -10.10 11.39
C ALA A 259 17.12 -9.32 12.71
N TYR A 260 16.12 -9.56 13.57
CA TYR A 260 15.87 -8.75 14.77
C TYR A 260 16.04 -9.51 16.09
N GLY A 261 15.97 -10.84 16.07
CA GLY A 261 16.28 -11.70 17.20
C GLY A 261 17.74 -12.15 17.14
N ARG A 262 18.57 -11.71 18.09
CA ARG A 262 19.95 -12.20 18.21
C ARG A 262 19.93 -13.72 18.44
N ARG A 263 20.28 -14.49 17.42
CA ARG A 263 20.31 -15.96 17.42
C ARG A 263 21.62 -16.46 16.82
N SER A 264 22.13 -17.59 17.30
CA SER A 264 23.21 -18.26 16.60
C SER A 264 22.69 -18.82 15.27
N PHE A 265 23.57 -19.08 14.30
CA PHE A 265 23.19 -19.75 13.06
C PHE A 265 22.43 -21.06 13.33
N ARG A 266 22.90 -21.83 14.33
CA ARG A 266 22.25 -23.09 14.73
C ARG A 266 20.83 -22.86 15.26
N ASP A 267 20.62 -21.83 16.09
CA ASP A 267 19.29 -21.52 16.64
C ASP A 267 18.34 -20.99 15.56
N ALA A 268 18.86 -20.24 14.59
CA ALA A 268 18.10 -19.78 13.43
C ALA A 268 17.60 -20.95 12.57
N VAL A 269 18.50 -21.87 12.19
CA VAL A 269 18.14 -23.07 11.42
C VAL A 269 17.21 -23.98 12.23
N GLN A 270 17.45 -24.14 13.54
CA GLN A 270 16.55 -24.93 14.39
C GLN A 270 15.14 -24.33 14.41
N ASN A 271 15.01 -23.00 14.44
CA ASN A 271 13.72 -22.31 14.39
C ASN A 271 12.98 -22.54 13.07
N GLU A 272 13.70 -22.60 11.94
CA GLU A 272 13.11 -22.91 10.63
C GLU A 272 12.44 -24.30 10.63
N ILE A 273 13.10 -25.29 11.24
CA ILE A 273 12.60 -26.66 11.34
C ILE A 273 11.42 -26.74 12.32
N MET A 274 11.61 -26.22 13.54
CA MET A 274 10.67 -26.41 14.65
C MET A 274 9.35 -25.65 14.48
N ASN A 275 9.34 -24.54 13.73
CA ASN A 275 8.12 -23.77 13.47
C ASN A 275 7.30 -24.28 12.27
N THR A 276 7.68 -25.42 11.67
CA THR A 276 6.93 -25.98 10.54
C THR A 276 5.56 -26.45 11.00
N SER A 277 4.52 -25.76 10.52
CA SER A 277 3.14 -26.04 10.92
C SER A 277 2.50 -27.19 10.14
N LYS A 278 1.35 -27.68 10.60
CA LYS A 278 0.57 -28.71 9.89
C LYS A 278 0.06 -28.20 8.53
N GLU A 279 -0.25 -26.91 8.46
CA GLU A 279 -0.72 -26.22 7.25
C GLU A 279 0.39 -26.20 6.20
N VAL A 280 1.64 -25.93 6.60
CA VAL A 280 2.81 -25.96 5.70
C VAL A 280 3.03 -27.38 5.17
N LEU A 281 2.92 -28.40 6.03
CA LEU A 281 3.02 -29.80 5.59
C LEU A 281 1.90 -30.19 4.61
N LYS A 282 0.70 -29.63 4.77
CA LYS A 282 -0.42 -29.83 3.84
C LYS A 282 -0.12 -29.18 2.49
N GLU A 283 0.27 -27.91 2.48
CA GLU A 283 0.65 -27.17 1.27
C GLU A 283 1.81 -27.84 0.53
N LEU A 284 2.80 -28.36 1.25
CA LEU A 284 3.92 -29.11 0.70
C LEU A 284 3.44 -30.36 -0.06
N LYS A 285 2.57 -31.17 0.57
CA LYS A 285 2.01 -32.37 -0.06
C LYS A 285 1.24 -32.04 -1.33
N GLU A 286 0.36 -31.05 -1.27
CA GLU A 286 -0.42 -30.58 -2.43
C GLU A 286 0.48 -30.01 -3.54
N GLY A 287 1.50 -29.25 -3.17
CA GLY A 287 2.48 -28.66 -4.08
C GLY A 287 3.32 -29.69 -4.80
N VAL A 288 3.80 -30.71 -4.09
CA VAL A 288 4.56 -31.84 -4.68
C VAL A 288 3.70 -32.61 -5.68
N GLU A 289 2.44 -32.89 -5.34
CA GLU A 289 1.53 -33.57 -6.27
C GLU A 289 1.19 -32.72 -7.49
N ARG A 290 0.98 -31.42 -7.32
CA ARG A 290 0.81 -30.47 -8.44
C ARG A 290 2.04 -30.44 -9.35
N PHE A 291 3.24 -30.39 -8.77
CA PHE A 291 4.51 -30.39 -9.51
C PHE A 291 4.74 -31.68 -10.30
N LYS A 292 4.38 -32.84 -9.74
CA LYS A 292 4.49 -34.13 -10.45
C LYS A 292 3.55 -34.22 -11.65
N LYS A 293 2.35 -33.61 -11.54
CA LYS A 293 1.27 -33.67 -12.54
C LYS A 293 1.34 -32.57 -13.59
N SER A 294 2.03 -31.46 -13.34
CA SER A 294 2.11 -30.36 -14.29
C SER A 294 2.82 -30.78 -15.59
N GLU A 295 2.24 -30.42 -16.73
CA GLU A 295 2.81 -30.66 -18.09
C GLU A 295 4.13 -29.91 -18.34
N THR A 296 4.58 -29.08 -17.39
CA THR A 296 5.80 -28.25 -17.43
C THR A 296 7.11 -29.01 -17.21
N LYS A 297 7.14 -30.33 -17.45
CA LYS A 297 8.40 -31.12 -17.56
C LYS A 297 9.27 -30.75 -18.78
N GLY A 298 8.97 -29.66 -19.47
CA GLY A 298 9.70 -29.20 -20.65
C GLY A 298 10.95 -28.38 -20.32
N ALA A 299 11.97 -28.49 -21.17
CA ALA A 299 13.34 -27.94 -21.03
C ALA A 299 13.47 -26.39 -20.92
N LYS A 300 12.39 -25.65 -20.68
CA LYS A 300 12.41 -24.20 -20.45
C LYS A 300 11.83 -23.92 -19.07
N THR A 301 12.72 -23.64 -18.13
CA THR A 301 12.47 -23.45 -16.70
C THR A 301 11.66 -22.19 -16.35
N ASP A 302 11.16 -21.43 -17.33
CA ASP A 302 10.47 -20.15 -17.12
C ASP A 302 8.93 -20.26 -17.20
N GLY A 303 8.39 -21.48 -17.39
CA GLY A 303 6.94 -21.73 -17.56
C GLY A 303 6.07 -21.49 -16.31
N TRP A 304 6.67 -21.14 -15.17
CA TRP A 304 5.97 -20.97 -13.88
C TRP A 304 5.05 -19.75 -13.81
N HIS A 305 5.12 -18.84 -14.79
CA HIS A 305 4.36 -17.58 -14.78
C HIS A 305 3.06 -17.57 -15.60
N ILE A 306 2.71 -18.62 -16.32
CA ILE A 306 1.48 -18.61 -17.14
C ILE A 306 0.37 -19.34 -16.37
N LYS A 307 -0.27 -18.63 -15.43
CA LYS A 307 -1.70 -18.89 -15.23
C LYS A 307 -2.38 -18.27 -16.43
N GLU A 308 -3.09 -19.05 -17.24
CA GLU A 308 -4.01 -18.49 -18.22
C GLU A 308 -4.91 -17.49 -17.49
N LYS A 309 -4.84 -16.21 -17.88
CA LYS A 309 -5.77 -15.22 -17.38
C LYS A 309 -7.09 -15.55 -18.08
N PRO A 310 -8.12 -16.05 -17.38
CA PRO A 310 -9.40 -16.27 -18.03
C PRO A 310 -9.85 -14.93 -18.62
N LEU A 311 -10.21 -14.94 -19.90
CA LEU A 311 -10.75 -13.75 -20.56
C LEU A 311 -11.93 -13.24 -19.72
N PRO A 312 -11.98 -11.94 -19.36
CA PRO A 312 -13.17 -11.35 -18.78
C PRO A 312 -14.41 -11.66 -19.63
N ASP A 313 -15.57 -11.80 -18.99
CA ASP A 313 -16.76 -12.27 -19.70
C ASP A 313 -17.18 -11.36 -20.86
N TRP A 314 -16.90 -10.05 -20.77
CA TRP A 314 -17.13 -9.10 -21.87
C TRP A 314 -16.24 -9.37 -23.11
N GLU A 315 -15.00 -9.82 -22.90
CA GLU A 315 -14.05 -10.12 -23.98
C GLU A 315 -14.42 -11.45 -24.66
N LYS A 316 -14.92 -12.42 -23.89
CA LYS A 316 -15.54 -13.64 -24.43
C LYS A 316 -16.80 -13.33 -25.26
N GLU A 317 -17.61 -12.38 -24.81
CA GLU A 317 -18.82 -11.94 -25.52
C GLU A 317 -18.47 -11.25 -26.85
N GLU A 318 -17.45 -10.40 -26.90
CA GLU A 318 -16.96 -9.77 -28.14
C GLU A 318 -16.43 -10.81 -29.13
N ILE A 319 -15.59 -11.75 -28.69
CA ILE A 319 -15.07 -12.84 -29.53
C ILE A 319 -16.22 -13.70 -30.09
N ALA A 320 -17.24 -13.98 -29.26
CA ALA A 320 -18.42 -14.72 -29.70
C ALA A 320 -19.24 -13.94 -30.76
N GLN A 321 -19.30 -12.61 -30.66
CA GLN A 321 -19.93 -11.76 -31.67
C GLN A 321 -19.13 -11.73 -32.98
N GLU A 322 -17.80 -11.56 -32.91
CA GLU A 322 -16.94 -11.56 -34.10
C GLU A 322 -16.99 -12.89 -34.85
N ASN A 323 -17.01 -14.02 -34.13
CA ASN A 323 -17.10 -15.35 -34.73
C ASN A 323 -18.47 -15.61 -35.38
N LYS A 324 -19.56 -15.05 -34.83
CA LYS A 324 -20.90 -15.07 -35.46
C LYS A 324 -20.95 -14.24 -36.74
N VAL A 325 -20.16 -13.18 -36.85
CA VAL A 325 -20.06 -12.36 -38.07
C VAL A 325 -19.24 -13.08 -39.15
N LYS A 326 -18.18 -13.81 -38.76
CA LYS A 326 -17.35 -14.61 -39.69
C LYS A 326 -18.08 -15.83 -40.27
N THR A 327 -19.00 -16.44 -39.52
CA THR A 327 -19.78 -17.60 -39.97
C THR A 327 -21.01 -17.25 -40.82
N LYS A 328 -21.31 -15.95 -40.98
CA LYS A 328 -22.40 -15.44 -41.84
C LYS A 328 -21.92 -14.90 -43.21
N LYS A 329 -20.62 -15.00 -43.51
CA LYS A 329 -20.06 -14.80 -44.85
C LYS A 329 -19.77 -16.14 -45.48
#